data_AF-A0A850QHF1-F1
#
_entry.id   AF-A0A850QHF1-F1
#
_cell.length_a   1.000
_cell.length_b   1.000
_cell.length_c   1.000
_cell.angle_alpha   90.00
_cell.angle_beta   90.00
_cell.angle_gamma   90.00
#
_symmetry.space_group_name_H-M   'P 1'
#
loop_
_entity.id
_entity.type
_entity.pdbx_description
1 polymer ?
#
loop_
_entity_poly.entity_id
_entity_poly.type
_entity_poly.pdbx_seq_one_letter_code
_entity_poly.pdbx_strand_id
1 'polypeptide(L)' 'RFILEQLAREGVCTDGVKTDPERLTALVILGIRDEEQFPLIFYRENCADMALCEDDIDEDFISRARAVVVTGTHLSHPR' A
#
# COMPACT_ATOMS: atom_id res chain seq x y z
N ARG A 1 3.89 10.39 -5.26
CA ARG A 1 3.41 11.80 -5.17
C ARG A 1 1.92 11.88 -4.83
N PHE A 2 0.99 11.44 -5.68
CA PHE A 2 -0.45 11.51 -5.40
C PHE A 2 -0.89 10.88 -4.06
N ILE A 3 -0.45 9.65 -3.78
CA ILE A 3 -0.83 8.93 -2.53
C ILE A 3 -0.42 9.71 -1.28
N LEU A 4 0.83 10.14 -1.19
CA LEU A 4 1.33 10.94 -0.06
C LEU A 4 0.52 12.25 0.11
N GLU A 5 0.20 12.92 -1.00
CA GLU A 5 -0.61 14.14 -0.97
C GLU A 5 -2.03 13.88 -0.46
N GLN A 6 -2.67 12.77 -0.84
CA GLN A 6 -4.00 12.41 -0.33
C GLN A 6 -3.95 12.02 1.15
N LEU A 7 -2.97 11.21 1.57
CA LEU A 7 -2.77 10.86 2.98
C LEU A 7 -2.60 12.12 3.84
N ALA A 8 -1.75 13.05 3.40
CA ALA A 8 -1.53 14.31 4.12
C ALA A 8 -2.80 15.18 4.19
N ARG A 9 -3.61 15.23 3.13
CA ARG A 9 -4.89 15.96 3.11
C ARG A 9 -5.88 15.40 4.13
N GLU A 10 -5.92 14.09 4.31
CA GLU A 10 -6.76 13.41 5.30
C GLU A 10 -6.17 13.45 6.72
N GLY A 11 -5.03 14.12 6.93
CA GLY A 11 -4.37 14.21 8.24
C GLY A 11 -3.67 12.92 8.67
N VAL A 12 -3.40 12.01 7.74
CA VAL A 12 -2.67 10.77 8.02
C VAL A 12 -1.18 11.07 8.16
N CYS A 13 -0.57 10.59 9.25
CA CYS A 13 0.89 10.63 9.44
C CYS A 13 1.59 9.82 8.35
N THR A 14 2.58 10.41 7.69
CA THR A 14 3.30 9.79 6.55
C THR A 14 4.75 9.42 6.88
N ASP A 15 5.20 9.59 8.13
CA ASP A 15 6.57 9.28 8.55
C ASP A 15 6.98 7.83 8.22
N GLY A 16 6.02 6.89 8.29
CA GLY A 16 6.23 5.47 7.97
C GLY A 16 6.04 5.10 6.49
N VAL A 17 5.83 6.06 5.58
CA VAL A 17 5.63 5.79 4.15
C VAL A 17 6.92 6.03 3.39
N LYS A 18 7.56 4.95 2.92
CA LYS A 18 8.75 5.02 2.07
C LYS A 18 8.39 5.13 0.59
N THR A 19 9.24 5.82 -0.17
CA THR A 19 9.14 5.89 -1.63
C THR A 19 10.23 5.02 -2.25
N ASP A 20 9.83 4.04 -3.06
CA ASP A 20 10.74 3.20 -3.85
C ASP A 20 11.04 3.91 -5.20
N PRO A 21 12.31 4.21 -5.52
CA PRO A 21 12.68 4.82 -6.81
C PRO A 21 12.81 3.81 -7.97
N GLU A 22 12.88 2.51 -7.68
CA GLU A 22 13.10 1.44 -8.66
C GLU A 22 11.79 0.82 -9.15
N ARG A 23 10.75 0.80 -8.30
CA ARG A 23 9.47 0.13 -8.58
C ARG A 23 8.31 1.10 -8.75
N LEU A 24 7.32 0.67 -9.52
CA LEU A 24 6.09 1.43 -9.72
C LEU A 24 5.10 1.18 -8.58
N THR A 25 4.30 2.19 -8.25
CA THR A 25 3.12 2.04 -7.39
C THR A 25 2.10 1.11 -8.06
N ALA A 26 1.55 0.15 -7.31
CA ALA A 26 0.48 -0.73 -7.77
C ALA A 26 -0.72 0.04 -8.32
N LEU A 27 -1.40 -0.55 -9.32
CA LEU A 27 -2.63 -0.01 -9.88
C LEU A 27 -3.72 -1.07 -9.87
N VAL A 28 -4.96 -0.61 -9.66
CA VAL A 28 -6.16 -1.40 -9.91
C VAL A 28 -7.03 -0.61 -10.87
N ILE A 29 -7.37 -1.22 -11.99
CA ILE A 29 -8.30 -0.64 -12.96
C ILE A 29 -9.65 -1.31 -12.75
N LEU A 30 -10.62 -0.52 -12.32
CA LEU A 30 -12.01 -0.93 -12.15
C LEU A 30 -12.80 -0.58 -13.41
N GLY A 31 -13.32 -1.59 -14.10
CA GLY A 31 -14.37 -1.40 -15.09
C GLY A 31 -15.74 -1.53 -14.43
N ILE A 32 -16.66 -0.60 -14.68
CA ILE A 32 -18.04 -0.68 -14.18
C ILE A 32 -18.94 -1.03 -15.35
N ARG A 33 -19.54 -2.22 -15.34
CA ARG A 33 -20.50 -2.65 -16.37
C ARG A 33 -21.93 -2.53 -15.86
N ASP A 34 -22.20 -3.10 -14.69
CA ASP A 34 -23.46 -3.02 -13.95
C ASP A 34 -23.20 -3.27 -12.45
N GLU A 35 -24.25 -3.27 -11.62
CA GLU A 35 -24.16 -3.42 -10.16
C GLU A 35 -23.59 -4.78 -9.72
N GLU A 36 -23.67 -5.80 -10.57
CA GLU A 36 -23.24 -7.16 -10.26
C GLU A 36 -21.89 -7.51 -10.91
N GLN A 37 -21.55 -6.88 -12.04
CA GLN A 37 -20.33 -7.12 -12.80
C GLN A 37 -19.45 -5.87 -12.89
N PHE A 38 -18.36 -5.88 -12.14
CA PHE A 38 -17.31 -4.89 -12.24
C PHE A 38 -15.93 -5.56 -12.25
N PRO A 39 -15.30 -5.77 -13.42
CA PRO A 39 -13.97 -6.38 -13.47
C PRO A 39 -12.92 -5.49 -12.77
N LEU A 40 -12.14 -6.12 -11.90
CA LEU A 40 -10.96 -5.54 -11.26
C LEU A 40 -9.71 -6.11 -11.93
N ILE A 41 -8.94 -5.24 -12.61
CA ILE A 41 -7.67 -5.63 -13.22
C ILE A 41 -6.53 -5.12 -12.34
N PHE A 42 -5.77 -6.04 -11.76
CA PHE A 42 -4.66 -5.74 -10.86
C PHE A 42 -3.33 -5.69 -11.62
N TYR A 43 -2.67 -4.54 -11.58
CA TYR A 43 -1.28 -4.35 -12.01
C TYR A 43 -0.42 -4.28 -10.76
N ARG A 44 -0.02 -5.45 -10.25
CA ARG A 44 0.72 -5.59 -8.97
C ARG A 44 2.02 -6.37 -9.08
N GLU A 45 2.42 -6.82 -10.27
CA GLU A 45 3.71 -7.51 -10.41
C GLU A 45 4.88 -6.55 -10.14
N ASN A 46 5.78 -6.92 -9.22
CA ASN A 46 6.98 -6.16 -8.83
C ASN A 46 6.71 -4.67 -8.51
N CYS A 47 5.60 -4.38 -7.84
CA CYS A 47 5.25 -3.03 -7.40
C CYS A 47 5.88 -2.67 -6.05
N ALA A 48 5.95 -1.37 -5.75
CA ALA A 48 6.66 -0.84 -4.58
C ALA A 48 6.18 -1.41 -3.24
N ASP A 49 4.88 -1.68 -3.06
CA ASP A 49 4.37 -2.26 -1.80
C ASP A 49 4.81 -3.71 -1.57
N MET A 50 5.16 -4.44 -2.63
CA MET A 50 5.70 -5.79 -2.51
C MET A 50 7.19 -5.83 -2.15
N ALA A 51 7.88 -4.68 -2.15
CA ALA A 51 9.29 -4.59 -1.80
C ALA A 51 9.54 -4.24 -0.33
N LEU A 52 8.48 -3.99 0.46
CA LEU A 52 8.60 -3.70 1.88
C LEU A 52 9.31 -4.86 2.60
N CYS A 53 10.36 -4.53 3.35
CA CYS A 53 11.13 -5.50 4.13
C CYS A 53 11.35 -5.03 5.57
N GLU A 54 12.00 -5.85 6.38
CA GLU A 54 12.27 -5.57 7.79
C GLU A 54 13.13 -4.31 7.98
N ASP A 55 14.08 -4.05 7.07
CA ASP A 55 14.91 -2.83 7.06
C ASP A 55 14.07 -1.56 6.80
N ASP A 56 12.81 -1.72 6.40
CA ASP A 56 11.88 -0.62 6.21
C ASP A 56 11.09 -0.21 7.44
N ILE A 57 11.19 -0.99 8.52
CA ILE A 57 10.41 -0.79 9.73
C ILE A 57 11.22 -0.03 10.78
N ASP A 58 10.69 1.12 11.20
CA ASP A 58 11.22 1.88 12.33
C ASP A 58 10.46 1.48 13.61
N GLU A 59 11.16 0.82 14.55
CA GLU A 59 10.59 0.39 15.82
C GLU A 59 10.05 1.56 16.66
N ASP A 60 10.74 2.70 16.66
CA ASP A 60 10.31 3.88 17.41
C ASP A 60 9.01 4.44 16.82
N PHE A 61 8.85 4.41 15.49
CA PHE A 61 7.59 4.79 14.83
C PHE A 61 6.43 3.91 15.28
N ILE A 62 6.61 2.59 15.28
CA ILE A 62 5.58 1.61 15.67
C ILE A 62 5.23 1.73 17.16
N SER A 63 6.21 2.00 18.02
CA SER A 63 6.01 2.13 19.48
C SER A 63 5.01 3.21 19.89
N ARG A 64 4.82 4.24 19.03
CA ARG A 64 3.86 5.33 19.26
C ARG A 64 2.40 4.90 19.01
N ALA A 65 2.18 3.79 18.32
CA ALA A 65 0.85 3.32 17.95
C ALA A 65 0.18 2.57 19.11
N ARG A 66 -1.13 2.80 19.30
CA ARG A 66 -1.94 2.05 20.29
C ARG A 66 -2.41 0.70 19.78
N ALA A 67 -2.40 0.51 18.46
CA ALA A 67 -2.84 -0.69 17.77
C ALA A 67 -2.15 -0.81 16.42
N VAL A 68 -1.98 -2.04 15.95
CA VAL A 68 -1.45 -2.36 14.62
C VAL A 68 -2.54 -3.09 13.83
N VAL A 69 -2.81 -2.62 12.62
CA VAL A 69 -3.76 -3.24 11.69
C VAL A 69 -2.98 -3.85 10.54
N VAL A 70 -3.12 -5.16 10.37
CA VAL A 70 -2.47 -5.91 9.30
C VAL A 70 -3.51 -6.30 8.26
N THR A 71 -3.17 -6.13 6.97
CA THR A 71 -4.02 -6.57 5.86
C THR A 71 -3.44 -7.82 5.21
N GLY A 72 -4.27 -8.83 4.99
CA GLY A 72 -3.80 -10.14 4.49
C GLY A 72 -3.26 -10.13 3.06
N THR A 73 -3.63 -9.15 2.24
CA THR A 73 -3.27 -9.10 0.80
C THR A 73 -1.77 -9.10 0.54
N HIS A 74 -0.96 -8.54 1.43
CA HIS A 74 0.50 -8.58 1.33
C HIS A 74 1.10 -9.94 1.69
N LEU A 75 0.36 -10.76 2.46
CA LEU A 75 0.76 -12.10 2.88
C LEU A 75 0.23 -13.20 1.94
N SER A 76 -0.53 -12.82 0.90
CA SER A 76 -1.13 -13.74 -0.08
C SER A 76 -0.14 -14.12 -1.18
N HIS A 77 1.08 -14.52 -0.83
CA HIS A 77 2.06 -15.06 -1.75
C HIS A 77 2.69 -16.34 -1.16
N PRO A 78 3.16 -17.29 -1.99
CA PRO A 78 3.71 -18.56 -1.51
C PRO A 78 5.07 -18.47 -0.82
N ARG A 79 5.66 -17.27 -0.70
CA ARG A 79 6.78 -17.03 0.22
C ARG A 79 6.27 -16.85 1.65
#